data_AF-A0A510I7V4-F1
#
_entry.id   AF-A0A510I7V4-F1
#
_cell.length_a   1.000
_cell.length_b   1.000
_cell.length_c   1.000
_cell.angle_alpha   90.00
_cell.angle_beta   90.00
_cell.angle_gamma   90.00
#
_symmetry.space_group_name_H-M   'P 1'
#
loop_
_entity.id
_entity.type
_entity.pdbx_description
1 polymer ?
#
loop_
_entity_poly.entity_id
_entity_poly.type
_entity_poly.pdbx_seq_one_letter_code
_entity_poly.pdbx_strand_id
1 'polypeptide(L)'
;MSHLEKNICAYGLINEQLVHIDQVESGLACGCLCIGCGDKLVAKKGDVKQHHFAHHAIDNNECSESVLHKLCKRIIQKEQRIQLPELRVSCCQFDLAGIEHSRNEILDSEMLTFSDVLLEKMEGDFIPDVTGINDHQQKLFIEIVVTNDVSEEKLDKVKNLGVPMMAIYVSDLDLMAPLNELTLSVIEQAPRKWIYHPLMEQIEGRLSNELNFDVSLINERMRLAVLGENSAGNQNSTIALKQNQMLLLGYNSAHGYSRKKARNFDFSVLHVTNPIRSSSTANYTVRANGGYEVNNIYFDEVLLPQLAEMSFPCIVELSVKAAFISGRPATVVDAITTA
;
A
#
# COMPACT_ATOMS: atom_id res chain seq x y z
N MET A 1 28.53 2.59 26.33
CA MET A 1 29.60 1.63 26.00
C MET A 1 30.63 2.34 25.14
N SER A 2 31.91 2.18 25.47
CA SER A 2 33.00 2.96 24.84
C SER A 2 33.18 2.56 23.37
N HIS A 3 33.60 3.50 22.51
CA HIS A 3 33.82 3.28 21.07
C HIS A 3 34.81 2.13 20.76
N LEU A 4 35.59 1.66 21.75
CA LEU A 4 36.54 0.56 21.62
C LEU A 4 35.92 -0.84 21.59
N GLU A 5 34.70 -1.03 22.12
CA GLU A 5 34.04 -2.35 22.16
C GLU A 5 33.36 -2.72 20.83
N LYS A 6 33.24 -1.77 19.89
CA LYS A 6 32.55 -1.96 18.59
C LYS A 6 33.36 -2.70 17.53
N ASN A 7 34.62 -3.03 17.78
CA ASN A 7 35.51 -3.71 16.83
C ASN A 7 35.85 -5.15 17.22
N ILE A 8 35.10 -5.71 18.17
CA ILE A 8 35.27 -7.05 18.70
C ILE A 8 34.17 -7.92 18.08
N CYS A 9 34.55 -8.93 17.30
CA CYS A 9 33.61 -9.81 16.59
C CYS A 9 34.05 -11.27 16.71
N ALA A 10 33.10 -12.21 16.79
CA ALA A 10 33.40 -13.64 16.82
C ALA A 10 33.64 -14.24 15.42
N TYR A 11 33.46 -13.46 14.34
CA TYR A 11 33.50 -13.92 12.96
C TYR A 11 34.59 -13.24 12.14
N GLY A 12 35.20 -14.03 11.25
CA GLY A 12 36.20 -13.58 10.28
C GLY A 12 36.06 -14.33 8.96
N LEU A 13 36.91 -14.01 7.98
CA LEU A 13 36.95 -14.66 6.68
C LEU A 13 38.25 -15.44 6.47
N ILE A 14 38.14 -16.66 5.94
CA ILE A 14 39.25 -17.43 5.38
C ILE A 14 38.84 -17.83 3.97
N ASN A 15 39.61 -17.45 2.94
CA ASN A 15 39.29 -17.73 1.53
C ASN A 15 37.83 -17.37 1.18
N GLU A 16 37.38 -16.18 1.61
CA GLU A 16 36.00 -15.67 1.45
C GLU A 16 34.89 -16.43 2.20
N GLN A 17 35.24 -17.49 2.95
CA GLN A 17 34.30 -18.23 3.78
C GLN A 17 34.24 -17.67 5.20
N LEU A 18 33.03 -17.53 5.73
CA LEU A 18 32.77 -17.08 7.09
C LEU A 18 33.16 -18.18 8.09
N VAL A 19 34.03 -17.85 9.04
CA VAL A 19 34.50 -18.77 10.10
C VAL A 19 34.27 -18.16 11.48
N HIS A 20 33.93 -19.02 12.45
CA HIS A 20 33.83 -18.62 13.86
C HIS A 20 35.21 -18.69 14.53
N ILE A 21 35.48 -17.82 15.50
CA ILE A 21 36.78 -17.78 16.16
C ILE A 21 37.16 -19.11 16.81
N ASP A 22 36.20 -19.88 17.32
CA ASP A 22 36.49 -21.18 17.94
C ASP A 22 37.05 -22.20 16.94
N GLN A 23 36.83 -22.02 15.63
CA GLN A 23 37.24 -22.93 14.58
C GLN A 23 38.66 -22.67 14.05
N VAL A 24 39.33 -21.60 14.49
CA VAL A 24 40.64 -21.19 13.97
C VAL A 24 41.76 -21.27 15.01
N GLU A 25 43.01 -21.25 14.59
CA GLU A 25 44.14 -21.19 15.53
C GLU A 25 44.18 -19.84 16.28
N SER A 26 44.84 -19.79 17.44
CA SER A 26 44.99 -18.54 18.20
C SER A 26 46.04 -17.62 17.55
N GLY A 27 45.93 -16.32 17.82
CA GLY A 27 46.86 -15.31 17.32
C GLY A 27 46.73 -15.07 15.81
N LEU A 28 47.84 -14.70 15.18
CA LEU A 28 47.92 -14.44 13.72
C LEU A 28 47.88 -15.70 12.87
N ALA A 29 48.12 -16.87 13.47
CA ALA A 29 48.07 -18.15 12.79
C ALA A 29 46.64 -18.48 12.30
N CYS A 30 45.61 -17.79 12.83
CA CYS A 30 44.23 -17.92 12.34
C CYS A 30 44.08 -17.61 10.84
N GLY A 31 44.98 -16.81 10.25
CA GLY A 31 44.92 -16.42 8.84
C GLY A 31 43.64 -15.66 8.43
N CYS A 32 42.87 -15.17 9.40
CA CYS A 32 41.56 -14.57 9.16
C CYS A 32 41.68 -13.12 8.68
N LEU A 33 40.74 -12.73 7.82
CA LEU A 33 40.55 -11.35 7.36
C LEU A 33 39.26 -10.77 7.93
N CYS A 34 39.24 -9.45 8.15
CA CYS A 34 38.08 -8.73 8.63
C CYS A 34 36.97 -8.73 7.58
N ILE A 35 35.75 -9.04 8.00
CA ILE A 35 34.53 -8.96 7.16
C ILE A 35 34.34 -7.53 6.63
N GLY A 36 34.69 -6.55 7.48
CA GLY A 36 34.72 -5.11 7.29
C GLY A 36 35.74 -4.64 6.25
N CYS A 37 36.97 -4.40 6.69
CA CYS A 37 38.02 -3.78 5.87
C CYS A 37 38.87 -4.76 5.05
N GLY A 38 38.75 -6.07 5.29
CA GLY A 38 39.65 -7.06 4.69
C GLY A 38 41.03 -7.16 5.34
N ASP A 39 41.32 -6.37 6.39
CA ASP A 39 42.60 -6.42 7.09
C ASP A 39 42.76 -7.70 7.91
N LYS A 40 44.03 -8.05 8.19
CA LYS A 40 44.38 -9.23 9.00
C LYS A 40 43.85 -9.12 10.42
N LEU A 41 43.16 -10.17 10.86
CA LEU A 41 42.69 -10.33 12.21
C LEU A 41 43.66 -11.17 13.06
N VAL A 42 43.60 -10.96 14.37
CA VAL A 42 44.26 -11.73 15.41
C VAL A 42 43.18 -12.42 16.24
N ALA A 43 43.21 -13.74 16.30
CA ALA A 43 42.29 -14.51 17.15
C ALA A 43 42.74 -14.42 18.62
N LYS A 44 42.05 -13.63 19.44
CA LYS A 44 42.31 -13.54 20.88
C LYS A 44 41.49 -14.59 21.61
N LYS A 45 42.16 -15.67 22.01
CA LYS A 45 41.60 -16.77 22.80
C LYS A 45 42.22 -16.77 24.19
N GLY A 46 41.42 -16.95 25.23
CA GLY A 46 41.89 -16.97 26.61
C GLY A 46 40.76 -17.21 27.60
N ASP A 47 41.11 -17.64 28.80
CA ASP A 47 40.14 -18.15 29.78
C ASP A 47 39.32 -17.06 30.51
N VAL A 48 39.75 -15.80 30.40
CA VAL A 48 39.19 -14.67 31.17
C VAL A 48 38.28 -13.78 30.34
N LYS A 49 38.55 -13.63 29.04
CA LYS A 49 37.76 -12.79 28.13
C LYS A 49 37.18 -13.67 27.02
N GLN A 50 35.95 -13.39 26.61
CA GLN A 50 35.33 -14.08 25.50
C GLN A 50 36.22 -14.06 24.26
N HIS A 51 36.31 -15.20 23.58
CA HIS A 51 37.08 -15.32 22.36
C HIS A 51 36.58 -14.32 21.32
N HIS A 52 37.48 -13.48 20.80
CA HIS A 52 37.14 -12.53 19.75
C HIS A 52 38.29 -12.28 18.79
N PHE A 53 37.94 -11.83 17.59
CA PHE A 53 38.88 -11.26 16.66
C PHE A 53 39.16 -9.80 16.99
N ALA A 54 40.41 -9.40 16.81
CA ALA A 54 40.86 -8.01 16.86
C ALA A 54 41.75 -7.71 15.66
N HIS A 55 41.78 -6.47 15.19
CA HIS A 55 42.67 -6.06 14.10
C HIS A 55 44.15 -6.18 14.53
N HIS A 56 45.00 -6.68 13.62
CA HIS A 56 46.43 -6.85 13.90
C HIS A 56 47.18 -5.52 13.97
N ALA A 57 46.93 -4.63 13.02
CA ALA A 57 47.51 -3.29 12.97
C ALA A 57 46.43 -2.27 13.38
N ILE A 58 46.78 -1.36 14.29
CA ILE A 58 45.96 -0.20 14.66
C ILE A 58 46.34 0.96 13.73
N ASP A 59 46.43 0.72 12.43
CA ASP A 59 46.52 1.84 11.48
C ASP A 59 45.09 2.26 11.19
N ASN A 60 44.61 3.29 11.91
CA ASN A 60 43.48 4.25 11.71
C ASN A 60 42.30 3.96 10.76
N ASN A 61 42.17 2.78 10.17
CA ASN A 61 41.05 2.33 9.36
C ASN A 61 39.99 1.81 10.32
N GLU A 62 39.23 2.75 10.90
CA GLU A 62 37.85 2.43 11.24
C GLU A 62 37.21 1.87 9.97
N CYS A 63 36.65 0.65 10.06
CA CYS A 63 35.85 0.13 8.96
C CYS A 63 34.79 1.18 8.64
N SER A 64 34.77 1.69 7.40
CA SER A 64 33.81 2.71 6.95
C SER A 64 32.35 2.28 7.17
N GLU A 65 32.13 0.97 7.23
CA GLU A 65 30.88 0.28 7.45
C GLU A 65 31.09 -0.75 8.57
N SER A 66 30.12 -0.89 9.48
CA SER A 66 30.30 -1.78 10.63
C SER A 66 30.40 -3.25 10.21
N VAL A 67 31.17 -4.04 10.97
CA VAL A 67 31.28 -5.50 10.76
C VAL A 67 29.91 -6.17 10.76
N LEU A 68 28.99 -5.69 11.61
CA LEU A 68 27.61 -6.15 11.69
C LEU A 68 26.84 -5.95 10.39
N HIS A 69 26.95 -4.77 9.79
CA HIS A 69 26.26 -4.46 8.55
C HIS A 69 26.71 -5.38 7.40
N LYS A 70 28.02 -5.58 7.24
CA LYS A 70 28.57 -6.52 6.24
C LYS A 70 28.22 -7.97 6.52
N LEU A 71 28.17 -8.38 7.78
CA LEU A 71 27.75 -9.72 8.17
C LEU A 71 26.28 -9.95 7.77
N CYS A 72 25.39 -8.98 8.03
CA CYS A 72 23.99 -9.05 7.64
C CYS A 72 23.81 -9.19 6.12
N LYS A 73 24.54 -8.39 5.32
CA LYS A 73 24.56 -8.50 3.84
C LYS A 73 24.85 -9.93 3.38
N ARG A 74 25.91 -10.54 3.94
CA ARG A 74 26.30 -11.92 3.60
C ARG A 74 25.31 -12.97 4.06
N ILE A 75 24.70 -12.80 5.23
CA ILE A 75 23.64 -13.70 5.72
C ILE A 75 22.48 -13.72 4.70
N ILE A 76 22.00 -12.55 4.28
CA ILE A 76 20.90 -12.46 3.31
C ILE A 76 21.30 -13.09 1.97
N GLN A 77 22.51 -12.81 1.49
CA GLN A 77 23.03 -13.39 0.24
C GLN A 77 23.09 -14.92 0.30
N LYS A 78 23.53 -15.48 1.43
CA LYS A 78 23.67 -16.93 1.60
C LYS A 78 22.31 -17.62 1.75
N GLU A 79 21.40 -17.05 2.52
CA GLU A 79 20.11 -17.66 2.83
C GLU A 79 19.10 -17.52 1.68
N GLN A 80 19.29 -16.54 0.80
CA GLN A 80 18.45 -16.27 -0.38
C GLN A 80 16.94 -16.19 -0.05
N ARG A 81 16.63 -15.71 1.15
CA ARG A 81 15.27 -15.50 1.63
C ARG A 81 15.21 -14.38 2.66
N ILE A 82 14.05 -13.78 2.84
CA ILE A 82 13.83 -12.76 3.86
C ILE A 82 12.35 -12.74 4.25
N GLN A 83 12.05 -12.55 5.54
CA GLN A 83 10.69 -12.26 5.99
C GLN A 83 10.34 -10.80 5.65
N LEU A 84 9.28 -10.60 4.87
CA LEU A 84 8.76 -9.27 4.55
C LEU A 84 8.05 -8.65 5.77
N PRO A 85 8.09 -7.32 5.94
CA PRO A 85 7.23 -6.65 6.90
C PRO A 85 5.75 -6.77 6.52
N GLU A 86 4.87 -6.67 7.50
CA GLU A 86 3.46 -6.36 7.26
C GLU A 86 3.34 -5.01 6.52
N LEU A 87 2.53 -4.94 5.46
CA LEU A 87 2.20 -3.68 4.80
C LEU A 87 0.89 -3.15 5.37
N ARG A 88 0.96 -2.02 6.08
CA ARG A 88 -0.21 -1.36 6.67
C ARG A 88 -0.44 -0.01 6.01
N VAL A 89 -1.65 0.18 5.47
CA VAL A 89 -2.08 1.45 4.88
C VAL A 89 -3.38 1.88 5.56
N SER A 90 -3.47 3.14 5.95
CA SER A 90 -4.65 3.70 6.60
C SER A 90 -4.90 5.14 6.18
N CYS A 91 -6.17 5.53 6.09
CA CYS A 91 -6.58 6.92 5.86
C CYS A 91 -7.65 7.31 6.88
N CYS A 92 -7.71 8.59 7.21
CA CYS A 92 -8.74 9.17 8.07
C CYS A 92 -9.34 10.44 7.47
N GLN A 93 -10.59 10.72 7.84
CA GLN A 93 -11.35 11.88 7.40
C GLN A 93 -12.41 12.24 8.43
N PHE A 94 -12.73 13.53 8.55
CA PHE A 94 -13.77 14.01 9.45
C PHE A 94 -15.08 14.25 8.70
N ASP A 95 -16.20 13.95 9.35
CA ASP A 95 -17.52 14.37 8.90
C ASP A 95 -17.84 15.81 9.37
N LEU A 96 -19.01 16.34 8.97
CA LEU A 96 -19.49 17.68 9.35
C LEU A 96 -19.72 17.84 10.86
N ALA A 97 -19.90 16.75 11.59
CA ALA A 97 -20.02 16.75 13.05
C ALA A 97 -18.66 16.71 13.75
N GLY A 98 -17.56 16.65 12.99
CA GLY A 98 -16.20 16.52 13.52
C GLY A 98 -15.88 15.13 14.04
N ILE A 99 -16.64 14.11 13.67
CA ILE A 99 -16.36 12.71 14.01
C ILE A 99 -15.35 12.17 13.00
N GLU A 100 -14.27 11.56 13.51
CA GLU A 100 -13.26 10.91 12.68
C GLU A 100 -13.75 9.55 12.18
N HIS A 101 -13.63 9.34 10.88
CA HIS A 101 -13.85 8.06 10.20
C HIS A 101 -12.52 7.60 9.64
N SER A 102 -12.23 6.30 9.74
CA SER A 102 -10.98 5.74 9.22
C SER A 102 -11.21 4.43 8.50
N ARG A 103 -10.34 4.16 7.52
CA ARG A 103 -10.24 2.88 6.83
C ARG A 103 -8.78 2.43 6.86
N ASN A 104 -8.58 1.12 6.96
CA ASN A 104 -7.25 0.53 6.89
C ASN A 104 -7.28 -0.78 6.10
N GLU A 105 -6.12 -1.13 5.57
CA GLU A 105 -5.86 -2.41 4.94
C GLU A 105 -4.48 -2.90 5.36
N ILE A 106 -4.41 -4.21 5.60
CA ILE A 106 -3.20 -4.90 6.04
C ILE A 106 -2.93 -6.02 5.06
N LEU A 107 -1.72 -6.05 4.50
CA LEU A 107 -1.19 -7.23 3.82
C LEU A 107 -0.23 -7.92 4.77
N ASP A 108 -0.51 -9.19 5.06
CA ASP A 108 0.24 -9.99 6.00
C ASP A 108 1.71 -10.12 5.59
N SER A 109 2.57 -10.28 6.60
CA SER A 109 3.97 -10.59 6.38
C SER A 109 4.14 -11.96 5.73
N GLU A 110 5.03 -12.10 4.77
CA GLU A 110 5.36 -13.38 4.13
C GLU A 110 6.87 -13.62 4.02
N MET A 111 7.27 -14.89 3.96
CA MET A 111 8.65 -15.28 3.69
C MET A 111 8.88 -15.26 2.17
N LEU A 112 9.69 -14.31 1.70
CA LEU A 112 10.06 -14.21 0.29
C LEU A 112 11.36 -14.98 0.04
N THR A 113 11.42 -15.71 -1.08
CA THR A 113 12.62 -16.40 -1.56
C THR A 113 13.17 -15.73 -2.81
N PHE A 114 14.48 -15.81 -3.00
CA PHE A 114 15.20 -15.17 -4.09
C PHE A 114 15.89 -16.23 -4.97
N SER A 115 15.79 -16.03 -6.28
CA SER A 115 16.60 -16.73 -7.28
C SER A 115 18.04 -16.22 -7.30
N ASP A 116 18.25 -14.92 -7.00
CA ASP A 116 19.55 -14.28 -6.97
C ASP A 116 19.56 -13.15 -5.94
N VAL A 117 20.72 -12.92 -5.33
CA VAL A 117 20.94 -11.84 -4.34
C VAL A 117 22.24 -11.11 -4.65
N LEU A 118 22.09 -9.83 -4.99
CA LEU A 118 23.17 -8.96 -5.43
C LEU A 118 23.48 -7.93 -4.33
N LEU A 119 24.73 -7.83 -3.92
CA LEU A 119 25.18 -6.87 -2.91
C LEU A 119 25.73 -5.61 -3.58
N GLU A 120 25.34 -4.43 -3.09
CA GLU A 120 25.91 -3.13 -3.48
C GLU A 120 25.95 -2.86 -5.00
N LYS A 121 24.99 -3.43 -5.73
CA LYS A 121 24.92 -3.28 -7.19
C LYS A 121 24.16 -2.01 -7.53
N MET A 122 24.75 -1.19 -8.40
CA MET A 122 24.12 0.03 -8.91
C MET A 122 22.88 -0.28 -9.75
N GLU A 123 21.77 0.37 -9.41
CA GLU A 123 20.47 0.28 -10.06
C GLU A 123 19.98 1.70 -10.36
N GLY A 124 20.17 2.15 -11.60
CA GLY A 124 19.96 3.55 -11.95
C GLY A 124 20.97 4.46 -11.23
N ASP A 125 20.47 5.41 -10.44
CA ASP A 125 21.23 6.34 -9.60
C ASP A 125 21.21 5.98 -8.11
N PHE A 126 20.78 4.75 -7.80
CA PHE A 126 20.65 4.21 -6.45
C PHE A 126 21.51 2.97 -6.26
N ILE A 127 22.13 2.84 -5.08
CA ILE A 127 22.91 1.65 -4.70
C ILE A 127 22.28 1.11 -3.42
N PRO A 128 21.41 0.08 -3.50
CA PRO A 128 20.91 -0.61 -2.32
C PRO A 128 22.00 -1.46 -1.67
N ASP A 129 21.88 -1.69 -0.35
CA ASP A 129 22.75 -2.63 0.35
C ASP A 129 22.62 -4.06 -0.21
N VAL A 130 21.37 -4.49 -0.42
CA VAL A 130 21.04 -5.79 -1.00
C VAL A 130 19.90 -5.64 -2.00
N THR A 131 20.05 -6.26 -3.16
CA THR A 131 18.98 -6.46 -4.15
C THR A 131 18.64 -7.95 -4.22
N GLY A 132 17.45 -8.32 -3.78
CA GLY A 132 16.90 -9.66 -3.98
C GLY A 132 16.11 -9.73 -5.28
N ILE A 133 16.27 -10.80 -6.05
CA ILE A 133 15.55 -11.05 -7.30
C ILE A 133 14.79 -12.37 -7.15
N ASN A 134 13.46 -12.35 -7.22
CA ASN A 134 12.64 -13.56 -7.14
C ASN A 134 12.59 -14.32 -8.48
N ASP A 135 11.97 -15.51 -8.48
CA ASP A 135 11.82 -16.35 -9.68
C ASP A 135 11.06 -15.65 -10.83
N HIS A 136 10.23 -14.67 -10.50
CA HIS A 136 9.47 -13.85 -11.45
C HIS A 136 10.26 -12.62 -11.95
N GLN A 137 11.56 -12.54 -11.68
CA GLN A 137 12.44 -11.41 -12.04
C GLN A 137 12.02 -10.08 -11.41
N GLN A 138 11.24 -10.12 -10.32
CA GLN A 138 10.88 -8.94 -9.55
C GLN A 138 11.97 -8.66 -8.53
N LYS A 139 12.33 -7.37 -8.40
CA LYS A 139 13.38 -6.91 -7.49
C LYS A 139 12.78 -6.45 -6.16
N LEU A 140 13.53 -6.66 -5.09
CA LEU A 140 13.31 -6.05 -3.78
C LEU A 140 14.63 -5.43 -3.32
N PHE A 141 14.57 -4.15 -2.93
CA PHE A 141 15.69 -3.49 -2.26
C PHE A 141 15.59 -3.68 -0.74
N ILE A 142 16.70 -4.00 -0.11
CA ILE A 142 16.79 -4.19 1.34
C ILE A 142 17.93 -3.31 1.82
N GLU A 143 17.63 -2.41 2.76
CA GLU A 143 18.60 -1.57 3.46
C GLU A 143 18.85 -2.12 4.86
N ILE A 144 20.10 -2.15 5.28
CA ILE A 144 20.47 -2.58 6.62
C ILE A 144 20.80 -1.34 7.46
N VAL A 145 20.06 -1.14 8.55
CA VAL A 145 20.17 0.08 9.36
C VAL A 145 20.79 -0.23 10.72
N VAL A 146 21.94 0.38 11.01
CA VAL A 146 22.67 0.22 12.29
C VAL A 146 22.44 1.39 13.24
N THR A 147 22.47 2.63 12.76
CA THR A 147 22.36 3.82 13.64
C THR A 147 21.48 4.94 13.09
N ASN A 148 21.45 5.14 11.77
CA ASN A 148 20.73 6.24 11.14
C ASN A 148 19.62 5.69 10.25
N ASP A 149 18.41 6.26 10.34
CA ASP A 149 17.29 5.87 9.47
C ASP A 149 17.59 6.19 7.99
N VAL A 150 16.79 5.61 7.09
CA VAL A 150 16.92 5.82 5.64
C VAL A 150 16.64 7.29 5.30
N SER A 151 17.53 7.93 4.54
CA SER A 151 17.37 9.35 4.17
C SER A 151 16.25 9.58 3.14
N GLU A 152 15.63 10.77 3.17
CA GLU A 152 14.59 11.16 2.22
C GLU A 152 15.08 11.11 0.76
N GLU A 153 16.35 11.44 0.51
CA GLU A 153 16.96 11.35 -0.83
C GLU A 153 16.91 9.91 -1.39
N LYS A 154 17.12 8.90 -0.54
CA LYS A 154 17.03 7.49 -0.94
C LYS A 154 15.59 7.11 -1.27
N LEU A 155 14.63 7.61 -0.48
CA LEU A 155 13.20 7.35 -0.72
C LEU A 155 12.75 7.86 -2.09
N ASP A 156 13.14 9.08 -2.46
CA ASP A 156 12.74 9.67 -3.75
C ASP A 156 13.30 8.90 -4.94
N LYS A 157 14.57 8.47 -4.86
CA LYS A 157 15.21 7.64 -5.89
C LYS A 157 14.48 6.31 -6.08
N VAL A 158 14.11 5.66 -4.97
CA VAL A 158 13.42 4.37 -4.99
C VAL A 158 12.00 4.48 -5.54
N LYS A 159 11.28 5.56 -5.17
CA LYS A 159 9.96 5.87 -5.75
C LYS A 159 10.04 6.03 -7.27
N ASN A 160 11.05 6.74 -7.78
CA ASN A 160 11.25 6.92 -9.23
C ASN A 160 11.54 5.61 -9.96
N LEU A 161 12.22 4.65 -9.30
CA LEU A 161 12.48 3.32 -9.84
C LEU A 161 11.26 2.39 -9.76
N GLY A 162 10.28 2.69 -8.90
CA GLY A 162 9.08 1.87 -8.71
C GLY A 162 9.36 0.47 -8.13
N VAL A 163 10.51 0.29 -7.47
CA VAL A 163 10.94 -0.99 -6.89
C VAL A 163 10.64 -0.96 -5.39
N PRO A 164 9.99 -2.00 -4.80
CA PRO A 164 9.75 -2.04 -3.37
C PRO A 164 11.07 -2.05 -2.59
N MET A 165 11.08 -1.34 -1.47
CA MET A 165 12.22 -1.25 -0.57
C MET A 165 11.80 -1.44 0.88
N MET A 166 12.51 -2.29 1.59
CA MET A 166 12.38 -2.47 3.03
C MET A 166 13.69 -2.13 3.75
N ALA A 167 13.58 -1.81 5.03
CA ALA A 167 14.73 -1.65 5.92
C ALA A 167 14.69 -2.69 7.04
N ILE A 168 15.86 -3.18 7.44
CA ILE A 168 16.07 -4.09 8.57
C ILE A 168 16.94 -3.36 9.60
N TYR A 169 16.44 -3.20 10.81
CA TYR A 169 17.15 -2.52 11.90
C TYR A 169 17.92 -3.55 12.71
N VAL A 170 19.25 -3.44 12.67
CA VAL A 170 20.15 -4.43 13.25
C VAL A 170 20.98 -3.88 14.42
N SER A 171 20.67 -2.68 14.92
CA SER A 171 21.43 -2.01 15.99
C SER A 171 21.64 -2.86 17.24
N ASP A 172 20.67 -3.73 17.54
CA ASP A 172 20.59 -4.47 18.80
C ASP A 172 21.13 -5.91 18.67
N LEU A 173 21.66 -6.29 17.50
CA LEU A 173 22.22 -7.62 17.28
C LEU A 173 23.59 -7.75 17.95
N ASP A 174 23.77 -8.85 18.69
CA ASP A 174 25.05 -9.19 19.31
C ASP A 174 25.96 -9.95 18.34
N LEU A 175 27.08 -9.33 17.95
CA LEU A 175 28.12 -9.94 17.10
C LEU A 175 28.81 -11.17 17.73
N MET A 176 28.57 -11.43 19.01
CA MET A 176 29.05 -12.62 19.71
C MET A 176 28.05 -13.77 19.71
N ALA A 177 26.81 -13.55 19.28
CA ALA A 177 25.80 -14.58 19.25
C ALA A 177 26.15 -15.69 18.23
N PRO A 178 25.68 -16.93 18.45
CA PRO A 178 25.81 -18.02 17.50
C PRO A 178 25.26 -17.67 16.10
N LEU A 179 25.88 -18.23 15.06
CA LEU A 179 25.58 -17.83 13.67
C LEU A 179 24.13 -18.12 13.28
N ASN A 180 23.55 -19.21 13.80
CA ASN A 180 22.15 -19.55 13.59
C ASN A 180 21.20 -18.53 14.21
N GLU A 181 21.53 -18.00 15.39
CA GLU A 181 20.74 -16.97 16.07
C GLU A 181 20.83 -15.63 15.32
N LEU A 182 22.04 -15.23 14.91
CA LEU A 182 22.25 -14.07 14.05
C LEU A 182 21.51 -14.21 12.71
N THR A 183 21.56 -15.40 12.11
CA THR A 183 20.87 -15.69 10.86
C THR A 183 19.36 -15.54 11.03
N LEU A 184 18.78 -16.17 12.05
CA LEU A 184 17.35 -16.06 12.33
C LEU A 184 16.94 -14.60 12.63
N SER A 185 17.79 -13.88 13.36
CA SER A 185 17.57 -12.46 13.65
C SER A 185 17.51 -11.63 12.37
N VAL A 186 18.52 -11.72 11.51
CA VAL A 186 18.57 -10.96 10.25
C VAL A 186 17.43 -11.34 9.31
N ILE A 187 17.19 -12.65 9.13
CA ILE A 187 16.22 -13.14 8.15
C ILE A 187 14.77 -12.91 8.60
N GLU A 188 14.47 -12.99 9.90
CA GLU A 188 13.08 -13.11 10.38
C GLU A 188 12.71 -12.17 11.55
N GLN A 189 13.57 -12.00 12.56
CA GLN A 189 13.16 -11.42 13.84
C GLN A 189 13.48 -9.94 14.03
N ALA A 190 14.56 -9.45 13.41
CA ALA A 190 14.99 -8.06 13.53
C ALA A 190 13.86 -7.11 13.07
N PRO A 191 13.66 -5.97 13.77
CA PRO A 191 12.65 -5.00 13.39
C PRO A 191 12.81 -4.60 11.92
N ARG A 192 11.70 -4.54 11.19
CA ARG A 192 11.69 -4.29 9.76
C ARG A 192 10.48 -3.48 9.36
N LYS A 193 10.64 -2.62 8.35
CA LYS A 193 9.54 -1.79 7.83
C LYS A 193 9.66 -1.62 6.33
N TRP A 194 8.53 -1.41 5.67
CA TRP A 194 8.50 -0.91 4.30
C TRP A 194 8.96 0.55 4.30
N ILE A 195 9.99 0.85 3.52
CA ILE A 195 10.39 2.23 3.21
C ILE A 195 9.55 2.74 2.05
N TYR A 196 9.34 1.89 1.06
CA TYR A 196 8.44 2.14 -0.07
C TYR A 196 7.89 0.82 -0.60
N HIS A 197 6.62 0.82 -0.99
CA HIS A 197 6.03 -0.29 -1.71
C HIS A 197 5.05 0.26 -2.76
N PRO A 198 5.14 -0.12 -4.05
CA PRO A 198 4.28 0.43 -5.11
C PRO A 198 2.78 0.27 -4.87
N LEU A 199 2.39 -0.78 -4.12
CA LEU A 199 0.99 -0.98 -3.73
C LEU A 199 0.46 0.04 -2.71
N MET A 200 1.32 0.75 -1.96
CA MET A 200 0.87 1.71 -0.94
C MET A 200 0.01 2.80 -1.55
N GLU A 201 0.49 3.45 -2.62
CA GLU A 201 -0.23 4.53 -3.30
C GLU A 201 -1.55 4.04 -3.89
N GLN A 202 -1.58 2.81 -4.41
CA GLN A 202 -2.80 2.21 -4.97
C GLN A 202 -3.84 1.91 -3.89
N ILE A 203 -3.40 1.35 -2.76
CA ILE A 203 -4.27 1.03 -1.62
C ILE A 203 -4.78 2.33 -1.00
N GLU A 204 -3.89 3.30 -0.77
CA GLU A 204 -4.23 4.60 -0.20
C GLU A 204 -5.26 5.34 -1.06
N GLY A 205 -5.05 5.42 -2.38
CA GLY A 205 -6.00 6.05 -3.30
C GLY A 205 -7.37 5.37 -3.28
N ARG A 206 -7.42 4.03 -3.20
CA ARG A 206 -8.69 3.30 -3.09
C ARG A 206 -9.37 3.54 -1.74
N LEU A 207 -8.65 3.37 -0.63
CA LEU A 207 -9.20 3.56 0.71
C LEU A 207 -9.71 4.99 0.91
N SER A 208 -8.98 5.98 0.40
CA SER A 208 -9.37 7.39 0.43
C SER A 208 -10.66 7.63 -0.37
N ASN A 209 -10.80 7.06 -1.56
CA ASN A 209 -12.03 7.18 -2.35
C ASN A 209 -13.24 6.53 -1.68
N GLU A 210 -13.06 5.33 -1.12
CA GLU A 210 -14.10 4.64 -0.35
C GLU A 210 -14.51 5.46 0.88
N LEU A 211 -13.54 5.98 1.63
CA LEU A 211 -13.79 6.80 2.83
C LEU A 211 -14.50 8.11 2.48
N ASN A 212 -14.05 8.80 1.42
CA ASN A 212 -14.69 10.01 0.92
C ASN A 212 -16.16 9.77 0.55
N PHE A 213 -16.44 8.65 -0.11
CA PHE A 213 -17.81 8.29 -0.47
C PHE A 213 -18.68 8.08 0.79
N ASP A 214 -18.20 7.32 1.78
CA ASP A 214 -18.94 7.07 3.01
C ASP A 214 -19.19 8.35 3.81
N VAL A 215 -18.16 9.19 3.98
CA VAL A 215 -18.27 10.47 4.68
C VAL A 215 -19.22 11.41 3.93
N SER A 216 -19.21 11.42 2.60
CA SER A 216 -20.16 12.22 1.81
C SER A 216 -21.61 11.80 2.06
N LEU A 217 -21.88 10.50 2.18
CA LEU A 217 -23.21 9.97 2.46
C LEU A 217 -23.68 10.35 3.88
N ILE A 218 -22.77 10.30 4.85
CA ILE A 218 -23.03 10.74 6.24
C ILE A 218 -23.35 12.23 6.27
N ASN A 219 -22.52 13.04 5.64
CA ASN A 219 -22.69 14.50 5.57
C ASN A 219 -23.99 14.89 4.89
N GLU A 220 -24.36 14.19 3.82
CA GLU A 220 -25.62 14.44 3.12
C GLU A 220 -26.83 14.08 3.99
N ARG A 221 -26.78 12.97 4.73
CA ARG A 221 -27.82 12.64 5.71
C ARG A 221 -27.95 13.71 6.79
N MET A 222 -26.85 14.25 7.30
CA MET A 222 -26.87 15.35 8.28
C MET A 222 -27.49 16.61 7.70
N ARG A 223 -27.12 17.01 6.47
CA ARG A 223 -27.72 18.17 5.79
C ARG A 223 -29.23 18.01 5.63
N LEU A 224 -29.68 16.85 5.16
CA LEU A 224 -31.11 16.56 5.01
C LEU A 224 -31.86 16.58 6.35
N ALA A 225 -31.25 16.10 7.43
CA ALA A 225 -31.86 16.16 8.76
C ALA A 225 -32.04 17.61 9.25
N VAL A 226 -31.02 18.46 9.09
CA VAL A 226 -31.09 19.89 9.46
C VAL A 226 -32.13 20.65 8.61
N LEU A 227 -32.18 20.37 7.32
CA LEU A 227 -33.20 20.96 6.43
C LEU A 227 -34.61 20.47 6.79
N GLY A 228 -34.76 19.19 7.16
CA GLY A 228 -36.02 18.60 7.62
C GLY A 228 -36.55 19.23 8.92
N GLU A 229 -35.66 19.49 9.89
CA GLU A 229 -36.01 20.18 11.14
C GLU A 229 -36.44 21.64 10.91
N ASN A 230 -35.75 22.35 10.02
CA ASN A 230 -36.14 23.71 9.61
C ASN A 230 -37.45 23.74 8.78
N SER A 231 -37.84 22.61 8.21
CA SER A 231 -39.07 22.42 7.42
C SER A 231 -40.21 21.82 8.24
N ALA A 232 -40.10 21.77 9.58
CA ALA A 232 -41.14 21.28 10.49
C ALA A 232 -42.40 22.17 10.56
N GLY A 233 -42.74 22.85 9.46
CA GLY A 233 -44.11 23.16 9.08
C GLY A 233 -44.60 22.10 8.09
N ASN A 234 -45.23 21.04 8.63
CA ASN A 234 -46.27 20.22 8.00
C ASN A 234 -46.41 20.34 6.47
N GLN A 235 -45.97 19.34 5.69
CA GLN A 235 -46.79 18.70 4.64
C GLN A 235 -46.26 17.29 4.38
N ASN A 236 -47.05 16.26 4.70
CA ASN A 236 -47.06 15.04 3.89
C ASN A 236 -47.63 15.42 2.52
N SER A 237 -46.87 16.17 1.72
CA SER A 237 -47.21 16.43 0.34
C SER A 237 -47.01 15.11 -0.39
N THR A 238 -48.12 14.46 -0.72
CA THR A 238 -48.07 13.35 -1.67
C THR A 238 -47.47 13.93 -2.95
N ILE A 239 -46.32 13.42 -3.39
CA ILE A 239 -45.67 13.87 -4.63
C ILE A 239 -46.62 13.54 -5.78
N ALA A 240 -47.40 14.54 -6.21
CA ALA A 240 -48.34 14.45 -7.31
C ALA A 240 -47.61 14.90 -8.59
N LEU A 241 -47.06 13.94 -9.32
CA LEU A 241 -46.43 14.18 -10.61
C LEU A 241 -47.50 14.49 -11.67
N LYS A 242 -47.32 15.56 -12.44
CA LYS A 242 -48.14 15.79 -13.65
C LYS A 242 -47.77 14.78 -14.74
N GLN A 243 -48.59 14.68 -15.77
CA GLN A 243 -48.32 13.84 -16.93
C GLN A 243 -46.97 14.26 -17.56
N ASN A 244 -46.06 13.29 -17.77
CA ASN A 244 -44.66 13.44 -18.21
C ASN A 244 -43.64 13.96 -17.19
N GLN A 245 -44.04 14.19 -15.93
CA GLN A 245 -43.09 14.51 -14.86
C GLN A 245 -42.56 13.25 -14.20
N MET A 246 -41.28 13.29 -13.81
CA MET A 246 -40.60 12.22 -13.10
C MET A 246 -39.88 12.79 -11.89
N LEU A 247 -39.77 12.00 -10.82
CA LEU A 247 -38.86 12.34 -9.72
C LEU A 247 -37.46 11.87 -10.10
N LEU A 248 -36.54 12.81 -10.27
CA LEU A 248 -35.12 12.59 -10.47
C LEU A 248 -34.44 12.48 -9.11
N LEU A 249 -33.87 11.31 -8.85
CA LEU A 249 -33.24 10.96 -7.57
C LEU A 249 -31.76 11.35 -7.54
N GLY A 250 -31.11 11.42 -8.70
CA GLY A 250 -29.69 11.73 -8.83
C GLY A 250 -29.12 11.21 -10.14
N TYR A 251 -27.80 11.26 -10.28
CA TYR A 251 -27.09 10.83 -11.48
C TYR A 251 -25.72 10.25 -11.12
N ASN A 252 -25.17 9.46 -12.04
CA ASN A 252 -23.81 8.94 -11.97
C ASN A 252 -23.17 9.01 -13.36
N SER A 253 -21.94 9.51 -13.44
CA SER A 253 -21.14 9.54 -14.67
C SER A 253 -19.74 9.05 -14.35
N ALA A 254 -19.29 8.01 -15.05
CA ALA A 254 -17.99 7.41 -14.78
C ALA A 254 -17.40 6.73 -16.03
N HIS A 255 -16.10 6.94 -16.23
CA HIS A 255 -15.30 6.24 -17.24
C HIS A 255 -14.10 5.54 -16.58
N GLY A 256 -13.61 4.45 -17.18
CA GLY A 256 -12.43 3.74 -16.68
C GLY A 256 -12.30 2.30 -17.18
N TYR A 257 -11.42 1.51 -16.57
CA TYR A 257 -11.21 0.10 -16.91
C TYR A 257 -11.70 -0.83 -15.80
N SER A 258 -12.61 -1.75 -16.12
CA SER A 258 -13.10 -2.76 -15.17
C SER A 258 -12.17 -3.97 -15.18
N ARG A 259 -11.35 -4.15 -14.12
CA ARG A 259 -10.52 -5.36 -13.95
C ARG A 259 -11.36 -6.63 -13.91
N LYS A 260 -12.51 -6.61 -13.23
CA LYS A 260 -13.44 -7.75 -13.13
C LYS A 260 -14.02 -8.19 -14.48
N LYS A 261 -14.29 -7.24 -15.39
CA LYS A 261 -14.87 -7.52 -16.71
C LYS A 261 -13.85 -7.45 -17.86
N ALA A 262 -12.59 -7.18 -17.56
CA ALA A 262 -11.49 -6.96 -18.50
C ALA A 262 -11.86 -6.04 -19.68
N ARG A 263 -12.52 -4.91 -19.41
CA ARG A 263 -12.95 -3.96 -20.46
C ARG A 263 -13.08 -2.52 -19.94
N ASN A 264 -12.91 -1.55 -20.85
CA ASN A 264 -13.27 -0.16 -20.57
C ASN A 264 -14.79 -0.03 -20.36
N PHE A 265 -15.18 0.86 -19.47
CA PHE A 265 -16.54 1.32 -19.28
C PHE A 265 -16.56 2.84 -19.38
N ASP A 266 -17.66 3.35 -19.90
CA ASP A 266 -17.95 4.77 -19.98
C ASP A 266 -19.48 4.89 -19.97
N PHE A 267 -20.03 5.53 -18.95
CA PHE A 267 -21.47 5.67 -18.80
C PHE A 267 -21.85 6.92 -18.03
N SER A 268 -22.96 7.52 -18.44
CA SER A 268 -23.64 8.62 -17.78
C SER A 268 -25.12 8.24 -17.64
N VAL A 269 -25.60 8.08 -16.41
CA VAL A 269 -26.94 7.55 -16.10
C VAL A 269 -27.63 8.43 -15.07
N LEU A 270 -28.89 8.79 -15.34
CA LEU A 270 -29.83 9.36 -14.38
C LEU A 270 -30.59 8.25 -13.66
N HIS A 271 -30.85 8.47 -12.37
CA HIS A 271 -31.71 7.63 -11.54
C HIS A 271 -33.06 8.31 -11.39
N VAL A 272 -34.08 7.80 -12.06
CA VAL A 272 -35.44 8.37 -12.07
C VAL A 272 -36.45 7.36 -11.53
N THR A 273 -37.60 7.85 -11.11
CA THR A 273 -38.69 6.99 -10.64
C THR A 273 -39.67 6.66 -11.76
N ASN A 274 -40.07 5.39 -11.86
CA ASN A 274 -41.20 4.93 -12.67
C ASN A 274 -42.29 4.39 -11.76
N PRO A 275 -43.58 4.64 -12.03
CA PRO A 275 -44.66 4.01 -11.27
C PRO A 275 -44.60 2.49 -11.45
N ILE A 276 -44.71 1.72 -10.35
CA ILE A 276 -44.63 0.25 -10.41
C ILE A 276 -45.84 -0.29 -11.19
N ARG A 277 -45.60 -0.69 -12.43
CA ARG A 277 -46.58 -1.36 -13.27
C ARG A 277 -46.40 -2.86 -13.13
N SER A 278 -47.45 -3.55 -12.76
CA SER A 278 -47.45 -5.01 -12.68
C SER A 278 -48.58 -5.56 -13.54
N SER A 279 -48.32 -6.66 -14.24
CA SER A 279 -49.31 -7.37 -15.04
C SER A 279 -49.40 -8.82 -14.57
N SER A 280 -50.62 -9.33 -14.47
CA SER A 280 -50.86 -10.75 -14.20
C SER A 280 -50.72 -11.55 -15.49
N THR A 281 -50.25 -12.78 -15.40
CA THR A 281 -50.15 -13.69 -16.55
C THR A 281 -50.97 -14.95 -16.28
N ALA A 282 -51.06 -15.85 -17.27
CA ALA A 282 -51.71 -17.16 -17.07
C ALA A 282 -51.07 -18.01 -15.95
N ASN A 283 -49.81 -17.73 -15.58
CA ASN A 283 -49.04 -18.52 -14.62
C ASN A 283 -48.96 -17.90 -13.22
N TYR A 284 -49.37 -16.64 -13.03
CA TYR A 284 -49.41 -16.00 -11.72
C TYR A 284 -50.29 -14.74 -11.69
N THR A 285 -50.88 -14.47 -10.52
CA THR A 285 -51.70 -13.28 -10.25
C THR A 285 -50.95 -12.34 -9.31
N VAL A 286 -50.86 -11.06 -9.67
CA VAL A 286 -50.28 -10.04 -8.78
C VAL A 286 -51.24 -9.76 -7.63
N ARG A 287 -50.75 -9.83 -6.38
CA ARG A 287 -51.56 -9.64 -5.16
C ARG A 287 -51.75 -8.16 -4.79
N ALA A 288 -50.73 -7.34 -4.97
CA ALA A 288 -50.74 -5.90 -4.75
C ALA A 288 -49.49 -5.26 -5.41
N ASN A 289 -49.59 -4.00 -5.83
CA ASN A 289 -48.48 -3.14 -6.23
C ASN A 289 -48.76 -1.69 -5.78
N GLY A 290 -47.70 -0.90 -5.55
CA GLY A 290 -47.82 0.50 -5.19
C GLY A 290 -46.46 1.19 -5.13
N GLY A 291 -46.45 2.51 -5.26
CA GLY A 291 -45.22 3.31 -5.25
C GLY A 291 -44.49 3.33 -6.59
N TYR A 292 -43.17 3.55 -6.53
CA TYR A 292 -42.31 3.74 -7.68
C TYR A 292 -41.08 2.82 -7.61
N GLU A 293 -40.63 2.32 -8.76
CA GLU A 293 -39.34 1.66 -8.92
C GLU A 293 -38.29 2.64 -9.45
N VAL A 294 -37.03 2.35 -9.19
CA VAL A 294 -35.92 3.13 -9.76
C VAL A 294 -35.62 2.61 -11.16
N ASN A 295 -35.61 3.51 -12.13
CA ASN A 295 -35.21 3.26 -13.50
C ASN A 295 -33.96 4.08 -13.84
N ASN A 296 -33.11 3.51 -14.69
CA ASN A 296 -31.85 4.10 -15.10
C ASN A 296 -31.95 4.53 -16.56
N ILE A 297 -31.75 5.82 -16.85
CA ILE A 297 -31.79 6.35 -18.21
C ILE A 297 -30.46 7.03 -18.51
N TYR A 298 -29.87 6.74 -19.67
CA TYR A 298 -28.63 7.41 -20.06
C TYR A 298 -28.87 8.90 -20.35
N PHE A 299 -27.85 9.74 -20.18
CA PHE A 299 -27.92 11.16 -20.51
C PHE A 299 -26.68 11.63 -21.25
N ASP A 300 -26.82 12.75 -21.96
CA ASP A 300 -25.73 13.41 -22.67
C ASP A 300 -24.84 14.20 -21.68
N GLU A 301 -23.52 13.98 -21.71
CA GLU A 301 -22.57 14.61 -20.76
C GLU A 301 -22.62 16.13 -20.75
N VAL A 302 -23.14 16.75 -21.83
CA VAL A 302 -23.44 18.19 -21.90
C VAL A 302 -24.34 18.66 -20.74
N LEU A 303 -25.11 17.77 -20.12
CA LEU A 303 -25.99 18.06 -18.98
C LEU A 303 -25.28 18.04 -17.62
N LEU A 304 -24.02 17.57 -17.54
CA LEU A 304 -23.28 17.50 -16.26
C LEU A 304 -23.20 18.82 -15.50
N PRO A 305 -22.91 19.98 -16.13
CA PRO A 305 -22.87 21.26 -15.41
C PRO A 305 -24.23 21.63 -14.80
N GLN A 306 -25.33 21.40 -15.53
CA GLN A 306 -26.69 21.64 -15.02
C GLN A 306 -27.00 20.71 -13.84
N LEU A 307 -26.69 19.42 -13.97
CA LEU A 307 -26.94 18.42 -12.94
C LEU A 307 -26.12 18.66 -11.66
N ALA A 308 -24.92 19.23 -11.78
CA ALA A 308 -24.08 19.58 -10.63
C ALA A 308 -24.65 20.74 -9.79
N GLU A 309 -25.46 21.61 -10.39
CA GLU A 309 -26.10 22.75 -9.70
C GLU A 309 -27.49 22.42 -9.12
N MET A 310 -28.04 21.25 -9.45
CA MET A 310 -29.38 20.84 -9.03
C MET A 310 -29.40 20.22 -7.62
N SER A 311 -30.47 20.45 -6.88
CA SER A 311 -30.78 19.75 -5.63
C SER A 311 -31.64 18.52 -5.90
N PHE A 312 -31.31 17.39 -5.28
CA PHE A 312 -32.04 16.13 -5.43
C PHE A 312 -32.66 15.68 -4.10
N PRO A 313 -33.80 14.94 -4.11
CA PRO A 313 -34.60 14.60 -5.28
C PRO A 313 -35.43 15.79 -5.79
N CYS A 314 -35.64 15.91 -7.10
CA CYS A 314 -36.42 16.99 -7.71
C CYS A 314 -37.37 16.49 -8.81
N ILE A 315 -38.44 17.24 -9.06
CA ILE A 315 -39.39 16.94 -10.12
C ILE A 315 -38.88 17.55 -11.42
N VAL A 316 -38.77 16.72 -12.46
CA VAL A 316 -38.25 17.13 -13.76
C VAL A 316 -39.11 16.60 -14.90
N GLU A 317 -39.00 17.27 -16.03
CA GLU A 317 -39.42 16.78 -17.34
C GLU A 317 -38.16 16.50 -18.17
N LEU A 318 -38.11 15.30 -18.76
CA LEU A 318 -36.95 14.83 -19.52
C LEU A 318 -37.31 14.79 -21.01
N SER A 319 -36.49 15.44 -21.83
CA SER A 319 -36.49 15.22 -23.27
C SER A 319 -35.51 14.11 -23.59
N VAL A 320 -35.92 13.20 -24.48
CA VAL A 320 -35.13 12.03 -24.85
C VAL A 320 -34.96 11.94 -26.36
N LYS A 321 -33.75 11.56 -26.78
CA LYS A 321 -33.39 11.21 -28.16
C LYS A 321 -32.96 9.75 -28.24
N ALA A 322 -33.08 9.16 -29.43
CA ALA A 322 -32.47 7.88 -29.72
C ALA A 322 -30.98 8.09 -30.05
N ALA A 323 -30.11 7.33 -29.39
CA ALA A 323 -28.68 7.33 -29.68
C ALA A 323 -28.11 5.92 -29.57
N PHE A 324 -26.86 5.73 -29.99
CA PHE A 324 -26.13 4.48 -29.80
C PHE A 324 -25.18 4.61 -28.62
N ILE A 325 -25.37 3.77 -27.59
CA ILE A 325 -24.43 3.66 -26.47
C ILE A 325 -23.78 2.30 -26.52
N SER A 326 -22.44 2.28 -26.64
CA SER A 326 -21.67 1.04 -26.77
C SER A 326 -22.18 0.13 -27.90
N GLY A 327 -22.56 0.71 -29.04
CA GLY A 327 -23.06 -0.01 -30.22
C GLY A 327 -24.48 -0.55 -30.10
N ARG A 328 -25.23 -0.20 -29.05
CA ARG A 328 -26.64 -0.59 -28.89
C ARG A 328 -27.55 0.64 -28.95
N PRO A 329 -28.71 0.55 -29.61
CA PRO A 329 -29.70 1.62 -29.58
C PRO A 329 -30.19 1.80 -28.13
N ALA A 330 -30.13 3.02 -27.64
CA ALA A 330 -30.52 3.40 -26.29
C ALA A 330 -31.26 4.74 -26.33
N THR A 331 -32.13 4.95 -25.35
CA THR A 331 -32.77 6.23 -25.09
C THR A 331 -31.83 7.06 -24.22
N VAL A 332 -31.53 8.28 -24.68
CA VAL A 332 -30.60 9.20 -24.01
C VAL A 332 -31.30 10.52 -23.76
N VAL A 333 -31.21 11.02 -22.53
CA VAL A 333 -31.72 12.34 -22.15
C VAL A 333 -30.82 13.41 -22.74
N ASP A 334 -31.41 14.36 -23.47
CA ASP A 334 -30.70 15.47 -24.10
C ASP A 334 -31.09 16.84 -23.53
N ALA A 335 -32.17 16.93 -22.77
CA ALA A 335 -32.51 18.12 -21.99
C ALA A 335 -33.29 17.76 -20.70
N ILE A 336 -33.05 18.55 -19.64
CA ILE A 336 -33.73 18.43 -18.35
C ILE A 336 -34.39 19.78 -18.03
N THR A 337 -35.68 19.76 -17.73
CA THR A 337 -36.43 20.94 -17.28
C THR A 337 -36.94 20.69 -15.86
N THR A 338 -36.53 21.54 -14.91
CA THR A 338 -37.03 21.50 -13.52
C THR A 338 -38.43 22.11 -13.46
N ALA A 339 -39.37 21.39 -12.82
CA ALA A 339 -40.77 21.78 -12.71
C ALA A 339 -41.06 22.83 -11.63
#